data_AF-A0A6P3DL79-F1
#
_entry.id   AF-A0A6P3DL79-F1
#
_cell.length_a   1.000
_cell.length_b   1.000
_cell.length_c   1.000
_cell.angle_alpha   90.00
_cell.angle_beta   90.00
_cell.angle_gamma   90.00
#
_symmetry.space_group_name_H-M   'P 1'
#
loop_
_entity.id
_entity.type
_entity.pdbx_description
1 polymer ?
#
loop_
_entity_poly.entity_id
_entity_poly.type
_entity_poly.pdbx_seq_one_letter_code
_entity_poly.pdbx_strand_id
1 'polypeptide(L)'
;MDPQTSKHLHTRQIIGIFPILELNVDDVDVPLENPTTTYLDIFFLVSSILMHIVDVAIDINLAVRYLLAKKITYFIWTTVFILLPSFINVIISRRMQQQDDKINETSNPSKFKCVHAMLTKKLCCLVLVAFQLAPVLRYYRTLKYALYAYKFEKQGNRNAQRRYYLKMLGEDQDVALLRVSECFLEAAPQQILQLTILLKHYHNDINFEFIHQVASIVSSLVSMGWAMASYHRSIRLAQQDKLNIGITGTILQFLWHFCTTVSRILSLSVVASMWPLYTAIGCIFHWICMTIWIIIDSRGILEFCRNSNHAPHCSPKIKERIYSVLFSIVIGVIHVFIYLNTVDGSTFLKHVFFYIICFVENITATAFWIYASSDEVKNSWYFNLLIVLCIVPFLLGITAMTVYYGVFHPSLKHQNCANTRV
;
A
#
# COMPACT_ATOMS: atom_id res chain seq x y z
N MET A 1 -38.45 -7.62 -26.25
CA MET A 1 -37.50 -7.31 -25.16
C MET A 1 -36.40 -8.34 -25.24
N ASP A 2 -35.31 -8.01 -25.92
CA ASP A 2 -34.27 -8.98 -26.26
C ASP A 2 -33.41 -9.36 -25.04
N PRO A 3 -33.26 -10.67 -24.72
CA PRO A 3 -32.40 -11.14 -23.62
C PRO A 3 -30.90 -10.88 -23.85
N GLN A 4 -30.50 -10.47 -25.05
CA GLN A 4 -29.10 -10.21 -25.39
C GLN A 4 -28.60 -8.83 -24.92
N THR A 5 -29.49 -7.82 -24.83
CA THR A 5 -29.11 -6.48 -24.37
C THR A 5 -28.82 -6.45 -22.85
N SER A 6 -29.51 -7.30 -22.08
CA SER A 6 -29.25 -7.50 -20.64
C SER A 6 -27.92 -8.22 -20.38
N LYS A 7 -27.53 -9.19 -21.23
CA LYS A 7 -26.24 -9.87 -21.12
C LYS A 7 -25.07 -8.96 -21.45
N HIS A 8 -25.21 -8.10 -22.46
CA HIS A 8 -24.15 -7.15 -22.85
C HIS A 8 -23.88 -6.06 -21.80
N LEU A 9 -24.89 -5.70 -21.00
CA LEU A 9 -24.75 -4.76 -19.88
C LEU A 9 -24.01 -5.40 -18.68
N HIS A 10 -24.17 -6.72 -18.49
CA HIS A 10 -23.47 -7.47 -17.44
C HIS A 10 -22.01 -7.80 -17.79
N THR A 11 -21.68 -7.96 -19.08
CA THR A 11 -20.29 -8.21 -19.52
C THR A 11 -19.38 -6.99 -19.32
N ARG A 12 -19.93 -5.77 -19.31
CA ARG A 12 -19.19 -4.52 -19.03
C ARG A 12 -18.84 -4.30 -17.55
N GLN A 13 -19.33 -5.14 -16.63
CA GLN A 13 -19.05 -5.02 -15.19
C GLN A 13 -17.85 -5.85 -14.70
N ILE A 14 -17.06 -6.44 -15.60
CA ILE A 14 -16.00 -7.39 -15.25
C ILE A 14 -14.63 -6.88 -15.69
N ILE A 15 -14.22 -5.72 -15.19
CA ILE A 15 -12.82 -5.25 -15.31
C ILE A 15 -12.32 -5.00 -13.89
N GLY A 16 -11.56 -5.98 -13.38
CA GLY A 16 -11.04 -5.98 -12.02
C GLY A 16 -9.87 -5.05 -11.84
N ILE A 17 -9.72 -4.57 -10.60
CA ILE A 17 -8.62 -3.93 -9.84
C ILE A 17 -7.19 -3.85 -10.41
N PHE A 18 -6.82 -4.68 -11.37
CA PHE A 18 -5.75 -4.38 -12.32
C PHE A 18 -6.40 -4.27 -13.68
N PRO A 19 -6.75 -3.07 -14.18
CA PRO A 19 -7.04 -2.98 -15.59
C PRO A 19 -5.73 -3.40 -16.25
N ILE A 20 -5.70 -4.61 -16.82
CA ILE A 20 -5.15 -4.72 -18.16
C ILE A 20 -5.88 -3.59 -18.85
N LEU A 21 -5.16 -2.51 -19.12
CA LEU A 21 -5.66 -1.45 -19.96
C LEU A 21 -5.90 -2.16 -21.29
N GLU A 22 -7.07 -2.77 -21.46
CA GLU A 22 -7.64 -3.14 -22.73
C GLU A 22 -7.86 -1.80 -23.41
N LEU A 23 -6.76 -1.24 -23.90
CA LEU A 23 -6.74 -0.34 -25.02
C LEU A 23 -7.38 -1.13 -26.15
N ASN A 24 -8.70 -1.15 -26.20
CA ASN A 24 -9.33 -1.07 -27.49
C ASN A 24 -8.87 0.28 -28.03
N VAL A 25 -7.88 0.22 -28.92
CA VAL A 25 -7.21 1.39 -29.50
C VAL A 25 -8.22 2.30 -30.25
N ASP A 26 -9.45 1.81 -30.40
CA ASP A 26 -10.55 2.42 -31.14
C ASP A 26 -11.66 3.06 -30.28
N ASP A 27 -11.64 2.96 -28.94
CA ASP A 27 -12.62 3.67 -28.09
C ASP A 27 -12.16 5.11 -27.82
N VAL A 28 -12.43 5.99 -28.80
CA VAL A 28 -12.08 7.42 -28.81
C VAL A 28 -12.99 8.23 -27.86
N ASP A 29 -14.12 7.67 -27.40
CA ASP A 29 -15.29 8.44 -26.98
C ASP A 29 -15.55 8.57 -25.47
N VAL A 30 -14.67 8.07 -24.58
CA VAL A 30 -14.83 8.34 -23.13
C VAL A 30 -14.13 9.66 -22.78
N PRO A 31 -14.81 10.70 -22.30
CA PRO A 31 -14.20 12.00 -22.09
C PRO A 31 -13.37 12.00 -20.80
N LEU A 32 -12.05 12.10 -20.94
CA LEU A 32 -11.22 12.63 -19.86
C LEU A 32 -11.22 14.15 -20.02
N GLU A 33 -11.97 14.87 -19.17
CA GLU A 33 -11.91 16.34 -19.13
C GLU A 33 -10.49 16.76 -18.72
N ASN A 34 -9.68 17.12 -19.72
CA ASN A 34 -8.36 17.76 -19.63
C ASN A 34 -7.29 17.02 -18.79
N PRO A 35 -6.56 16.05 -19.39
CA PRO A 35 -5.36 15.48 -18.76
C PRO A 35 -4.21 16.50 -18.76
N THR A 36 -4.12 17.35 -17.74
CA THR A 36 -2.99 18.27 -17.56
C THR A 36 -2.00 17.68 -16.56
N THR A 37 -0.77 17.40 -17.01
CA THR A 37 0.34 17.11 -16.10
C THR A 37 0.93 18.41 -15.60
N THR A 38 0.82 18.70 -14.31
CA THR A 38 1.30 19.95 -13.72
C THR A 38 2.78 19.83 -13.34
N TYR A 39 3.55 20.92 -13.38
CA TYR A 39 4.92 20.95 -12.83
C TYR A 39 5.01 20.46 -11.38
N LEU A 40 3.92 20.66 -10.64
CA LEU A 40 3.74 20.22 -9.26
C LEU A 40 3.75 18.68 -9.16
N ASP A 41 3.13 17.97 -10.11
CA ASP A 41 3.13 16.51 -10.16
C ASP A 41 4.55 15.97 -10.41
N ILE A 42 5.30 16.63 -11.30
CA ILE A 42 6.70 16.30 -11.58
C ILE A 42 7.58 16.55 -10.34
N PHE A 43 7.36 17.67 -9.65
CA PHE A 43 8.07 17.99 -8.41
C PHE A 43 7.80 16.95 -7.32
N PHE A 44 6.55 16.53 -7.13
CA PHE A 44 6.22 15.49 -6.16
C PHE A 44 6.83 14.13 -6.50
N LEU A 45 6.87 13.74 -7.78
CA LEU A 45 7.55 12.51 -8.20
C LEU A 45 9.06 12.55 -7.86
N VAL A 46 9.72 13.68 -8.12
CA VAL A 46 11.15 13.85 -7.78
C VAL A 46 11.36 13.84 -6.27
N SER A 47 10.51 14.55 -5.52
CA SER A 47 10.55 14.55 -4.06
C SER A 47 10.35 13.14 -3.48
N SER A 48 9.46 12.34 -4.08
CA SER A 48 9.20 10.97 -3.64
C SER A 48 10.41 10.05 -3.85
N ILE A 49 11.13 10.22 -4.97
CA ILE A 49 12.39 9.51 -5.21
C ILE A 49 13.43 9.89 -4.16
N LEU A 50 13.58 11.18 -3.87
CA LEU A 50 14.55 11.67 -2.88
C LEU A 50 14.22 11.14 -1.48
N MET A 51 12.95 11.22 -1.06
CA MET A 51 12.50 10.73 0.24
C MET A 51 12.75 9.23 0.39
N HIS A 52 12.50 8.43 -0.65
CA HIS A 52 12.80 6.99 -0.60
C HIS A 52 14.31 6.72 -0.45
N ILE A 53 15.19 7.47 -1.12
CA ILE A 53 16.64 7.33 -0.93
C ILE A 53 17.05 7.66 0.52
N VAL A 54 16.43 8.69 1.11
CA VAL A 54 16.66 9.05 2.51
C VAL A 54 16.18 7.95 3.45
N ASP A 55 15.00 7.37 3.22
CA ASP A 55 14.47 6.24 4.01
C ASP A 55 15.46 5.07 4.01
N VAL A 56 15.91 4.62 2.82
CA VAL A 56 16.91 3.55 2.67
C VAL A 56 18.20 3.86 3.44
N ALA A 57 18.68 5.10 3.38
CA ALA A 57 19.89 5.51 4.08
C ALA A 57 19.70 5.47 5.61
N ILE A 58 18.53 5.86 6.10
CA ILE A 58 18.18 5.81 7.54
C ILE A 58 18.13 4.35 8.01
N ASP A 59 17.52 3.45 7.23
CA ASP A 59 17.39 2.03 7.59
C ASP A 59 18.75 1.31 7.60
N ILE A 60 19.62 1.58 6.63
CA ILE A 60 21.00 1.08 6.61
C ILE A 60 21.79 1.63 7.81
N ASN A 61 21.71 2.94 8.08
CA ASN A 61 22.38 3.55 9.22
C ASN A 61 21.90 2.95 10.56
N LEU A 62 20.60 2.62 10.69
CA LEU A 62 20.06 1.94 11.86
C LEU A 62 20.66 0.53 12.02
N ALA A 63 20.73 -0.26 10.96
CA ALA A 63 21.35 -1.58 10.98
C ALA A 63 22.83 -1.51 11.40
N VAL A 64 23.59 -0.56 10.82
CA VAL A 64 24.99 -0.34 11.19
C VAL A 64 25.15 0.06 12.65
N ARG A 65 24.27 0.93 13.18
CA ARG A 65 24.29 1.31 14.60
C ARG A 65 24.10 0.11 15.52
N TYR A 66 23.20 -0.82 15.19
CA TYR A 66 23.03 -2.04 15.99
C TYR A 66 24.25 -2.97 15.93
N LEU A 67 24.92 -3.04 14.78
CA LEU A 67 26.17 -3.78 14.63
C LEU A 67 27.30 -3.18 15.48
N LEU A 68 27.48 -1.85 15.42
CA LEU A 68 28.47 -1.12 16.22
C LEU A 68 28.20 -1.24 17.72
N ALA A 69 26.92 -1.23 18.12
CA ALA A 69 26.50 -1.43 19.52
C ALA A 69 26.57 -2.90 19.98
N LYS A 70 27.09 -3.82 19.15
CA LYS A 70 27.18 -5.27 19.40
C LYS A 70 25.83 -5.94 19.73
N LYS A 71 24.70 -5.32 19.35
CA LYS A 71 23.35 -5.87 19.54
C LYS A 71 22.95 -6.76 18.35
N ILE A 72 23.62 -7.91 18.22
CA ILE A 72 23.53 -8.80 17.05
C ILE A 72 22.09 -9.25 16.75
N THR A 73 21.28 -9.54 17.77
CA THR A 73 19.89 -9.95 17.58
C THR A 73 19.05 -8.88 16.87
N TYR A 74 19.18 -7.61 17.27
CA TYR A 74 18.45 -6.52 16.63
C TYR A 74 18.97 -6.21 15.23
N PHE A 75 20.29 -6.35 15.02
CA PHE A 75 20.88 -6.25 13.69
C PHE A 75 20.32 -7.31 12.73
N ILE A 76 20.22 -8.57 13.15
CA ILE A 76 19.66 -9.66 12.33
C ILE A 76 18.20 -9.35 11.97
N TRP A 77 17.36 -9.01 12.95
CA TRP A 77 15.96 -8.70 12.69
C TRP A 77 15.77 -7.48 11.78
N THR A 78 16.52 -6.41 12.00
CA THR A 78 16.47 -5.20 11.15
C THR A 78 16.89 -5.54 9.72
N THR A 79 17.96 -6.31 9.55
CA THR A 79 18.44 -6.74 8.22
C THR A 79 17.40 -7.62 7.50
N VAL A 80 16.72 -8.50 8.23
CA VAL A 80 15.62 -9.31 7.67
C VAL A 80 14.46 -8.42 7.23
N PHE A 81 14.07 -7.43 8.03
CA PHE A 81 13.00 -6.48 7.67
C PHE A 81 13.35 -5.56 6.51
N ILE A 82 14.63 -5.31 6.24
CA ILE A 82 15.08 -4.56 5.05
C ILE A 82 15.09 -5.46 3.80
N LEU A 83 15.71 -6.64 3.88
CA LEU A 83 16.00 -7.47 2.71
C LEU A 83 14.78 -8.28 2.23
N LEU A 84 13.95 -8.81 3.14
CA LEU A 84 12.83 -9.66 2.77
C LEU A 84 11.74 -8.87 2.01
N PRO A 85 11.28 -7.71 2.47
CA PRO A 85 10.33 -6.85 1.74
C PRO A 85 10.91 -6.34 0.43
N SER A 86 12.19 -5.95 0.40
CA SER A 86 12.88 -5.57 -0.83
C SER A 86 12.83 -6.67 -1.90
N PHE A 87 13.10 -7.91 -1.49
CA PHE A 87 12.99 -9.07 -2.37
C PHE A 87 11.56 -9.29 -2.89
N ILE A 88 10.56 -9.17 -2.02
CA ILE A 88 9.14 -9.27 -2.39
C ILE A 88 8.77 -8.17 -3.39
N ASN A 89 9.15 -6.91 -3.14
CA ASN A 89 8.88 -5.78 -4.01
C ASN A 89 9.52 -5.93 -5.39
N VAL A 90 10.74 -6.47 -5.47
CA VAL A 90 11.39 -6.79 -6.74
C VAL A 90 10.62 -7.87 -7.51
N ILE A 91 10.09 -8.90 -6.82
CA ILE A 91 9.26 -9.93 -7.46
C ILE A 91 7.96 -9.34 -8.02
N ILE A 92 7.24 -8.54 -7.22
CA ILE A 92 5.99 -7.89 -7.62
C ILE A 92 6.25 -6.94 -8.79
N SER A 93 7.28 -6.10 -8.69
CA SER A 93 7.67 -5.15 -9.74
C SER A 93 8.03 -5.85 -11.06
N ARG A 94 8.73 -6.98 -10.99
CA ARG A 94 9.05 -7.79 -12.18
C ARG A 94 7.81 -8.42 -12.80
N ARG A 95 6.84 -8.84 -11.98
CA ARG A 95 5.57 -9.42 -12.45
C ARG A 95 4.73 -8.41 -13.21
N MET A 96 4.54 -7.24 -12.63
CA MET A 96 3.87 -6.10 -13.27
C MET A 96 4.55 -5.75 -14.61
N GLN A 97 5.88 -5.73 -14.66
CA GLN A 97 6.60 -5.45 -15.92
C GLN A 97 6.35 -6.53 -16.99
N GLN A 98 6.32 -7.80 -16.60
CA GLN A 98 6.01 -8.89 -17.54
C GLN A 98 4.58 -8.81 -18.10
N GLN A 99 3.64 -8.22 -17.36
CA GLN A 99 2.29 -7.96 -17.85
C GLN A 99 2.31 -6.78 -18.83
N ASP A 100 3.00 -5.70 -18.50
CA ASP A 100 3.15 -4.55 -19.39
C ASP A 100 3.81 -4.92 -20.72
N ASP A 101 4.87 -5.74 -20.70
CA ASP A 101 5.61 -6.10 -21.90
C ASP A 101 4.70 -6.87 -22.88
N LYS A 102 3.83 -7.75 -22.37
CA LYS A 102 2.85 -8.48 -23.20
C LYS A 102 1.77 -7.57 -23.78
N ILE A 103 1.32 -6.57 -23.03
CA ILE A 103 0.35 -5.57 -23.51
C ILE A 103 0.98 -4.65 -24.57
N ASN A 104 2.28 -4.36 -24.47
CA ASN A 104 2.97 -3.44 -25.37
C ASN A 104 3.58 -4.12 -26.62
N GLU A 105 3.73 -5.46 -26.66
CA GLU A 105 4.18 -6.22 -27.84
C GLU A 105 3.33 -5.93 -29.08
N THR A 106 2.05 -5.58 -28.92
CA THR A 106 1.12 -5.21 -30.00
C THR A 106 1.15 -3.73 -30.41
N SER A 107 1.82 -2.82 -29.68
CA SER A 107 1.64 -1.36 -29.90
C SER A 107 2.90 -0.49 -30.04
N ASN A 108 4.10 -1.01 -29.74
CA ASN A 108 5.45 -0.56 -30.18
C ASN A 108 6.50 -1.05 -29.16
N PRO A 109 7.70 -1.50 -29.59
CA PRO A 109 8.75 -1.90 -28.67
C PRO A 109 9.20 -0.73 -27.79
N SER A 110 9.25 -0.98 -26.49
CA SER A 110 9.35 0.03 -25.43
C SER A 110 10.60 0.92 -25.57
N LYS A 111 10.41 2.25 -25.49
CA LYS A 111 11.48 3.28 -25.40
C LYS A 111 12.38 3.14 -24.15
N PHE A 112 12.21 2.09 -23.35
CA PHE A 112 12.76 1.93 -21.99
C PHE A 112 13.62 0.66 -21.84
N LYS A 113 14.31 0.23 -22.91
CA LYS A 113 15.15 -0.98 -22.92
C LYS A 113 16.14 -1.09 -21.75
N CYS A 114 16.69 0.03 -21.26
CA CYS A 114 17.63 0.03 -20.14
C CYS A 114 16.98 -0.40 -18.81
N VAL A 115 15.81 0.16 -18.49
CA VAL A 115 15.04 -0.20 -17.28
C VAL A 115 14.61 -1.67 -17.35
N HIS A 116 14.11 -2.08 -18.52
CA HIS A 116 13.71 -3.45 -18.78
C HIS A 116 14.88 -4.44 -18.62
N ALA A 117 16.08 -4.08 -19.11
CA ALA A 117 17.28 -4.90 -18.97
C ALA A 117 17.76 -5.01 -17.51
N MET A 118 17.60 -3.95 -16.71
CA MET A 118 17.98 -3.95 -15.29
C MET A 118 17.12 -4.90 -14.44
N LEU A 119 15.79 -4.94 -14.63
CA LEU A 119 14.95 -5.92 -13.91
C LEU A 119 15.11 -7.36 -14.41
N THR A 120 15.55 -7.54 -15.66
CA THR A 120 15.62 -8.88 -16.28
C THR A 120 16.96 -9.59 -16.00
N LYS A 121 18.06 -8.85 -15.87
CA LYS A 121 19.38 -9.42 -15.57
C LYS A 121 19.49 -9.86 -14.11
N LYS A 122 19.84 -11.13 -13.86
CA LYS A 122 20.00 -11.69 -12.50
C LYS A 122 20.95 -10.90 -11.60
N LEU A 123 22.07 -10.41 -12.13
CA LEU A 123 23.05 -9.63 -11.36
C LEU A 123 22.51 -8.26 -10.94
N CYS A 124 21.80 -7.58 -11.83
CA CYS A 124 21.12 -6.31 -11.52
C CYS A 124 19.98 -6.53 -10.51
N CYS A 125 19.27 -7.64 -10.58
CA CYS A 125 18.23 -8.00 -9.61
C CYS A 125 18.78 -8.05 -8.17
N LEU A 126 19.99 -8.57 -7.97
CA LEU A 126 20.63 -8.62 -6.65
C LEU A 126 20.95 -7.20 -6.13
N VAL A 127 21.43 -6.32 -7.01
CA VAL A 127 21.64 -4.89 -6.69
C VAL A 127 20.31 -4.18 -6.38
N LEU A 128 19.25 -4.45 -7.16
CA LEU A 128 17.92 -3.88 -6.91
C LEU A 128 17.36 -4.30 -5.55
N VAL A 129 17.59 -5.55 -5.14
CA VAL A 129 17.20 -6.04 -3.80
C VAL A 129 18.05 -5.38 -2.72
N ALA A 130 19.37 -5.34 -2.90
CA ALA A 130 20.29 -4.79 -1.88
C ALA A 130 20.05 -3.30 -1.60
N PHE A 131 19.67 -2.53 -2.61
CA PHE A 131 19.45 -1.07 -2.50
C PHE A 131 17.97 -0.66 -2.52
N GLN A 132 17.02 -1.61 -2.43
CA GLN A 132 15.57 -1.34 -2.47
C GLN A 132 15.11 -0.52 -3.69
N LEU A 133 15.82 -0.59 -4.82
CA LEU A 133 15.61 0.31 -5.98
C LEU A 133 14.36 0.01 -6.82
N ALA A 134 13.56 -1.00 -6.46
CA ALA A 134 12.40 -1.41 -7.26
C ALA A 134 11.35 -0.29 -7.42
N PRO A 135 10.94 0.45 -6.37
CA PRO A 135 10.04 1.59 -6.52
C PRO A 135 10.70 2.74 -7.29
N VAL A 136 11.97 3.06 -7.01
CA VAL A 136 12.72 4.15 -7.69
C VAL A 136 12.71 3.98 -9.20
N LEU A 137 12.94 2.75 -9.66
CA LEU A 137 13.00 2.45 -11.07
C LEU A 137 11.65 2.63 -11.78
N ARG A 138 10.54 2.38 -11.06
CA ARG A 138 9.19 2.65 -11.55
C ARG A 138 8.78 4.13 -11.41
N TYR A 139 9.21 4.84 -10.36
CA TYR A 139 9.08 6.30 -10.29
C TYR A 139 9.76 6.98 -11.48
N TYR A 140 10.95 6.50 -11.87
CA TYR A 140 11.65 7.00 -13.05
C TYR A 140 10.87 6.76 -14.36
N ARG A 141 10.24 5.59 -14.51
CA ARG A 141 9.39 5.27 -15.67
C ARG A 141 8.14 6.15 -15.71
N THR A 142 7.47 6.33 -14.56
CA THR A 142 6.32 7.23 -14.37
C THR A 142 6.68 8.66 -14.76
N LEU A 143 7.80 9.17 -14.25
CA LEU A 143 8.32 10.50 -14.56
C LEU A 143 8.57 10.68 -16.07
N LYS A 144 9.18 9.69 -16.72
CA LYS A 144 9.38 9.76 -18.18
C LYS A 144 8.06 9.74 -18.96
N TYR A 145 7.07 8.96 -18.54
CA TYR A 145 5.74 9.01 -19.17
C TYR A 145 5.07 10.37 -18.98
N ALA A 146 5.19 10.98 -17.79
CA ALA A 146 4.73 12.34 -17.54
C ALA A 146 5.41 13.37 -18.47
N LEU A 147 6.74 13.29 -18.63
CA LEU A 147 7.50 14.16 -19.53
C LEU A 147 7.11 13.99 -21.00
N TYR A 148 6.82 12.76 -21.44
CA TYR A 148 6.30 12.51 -22.79
C TYR A 148 4.89 13.08 -22.96
N ALA A 149 3.99 12.87 -22.00
CA ALA A 149 2.64 13.44 -22.05
C ALA A 149 2.69 14.97 -22.19
N TYR A 150 3.52 15.63 -21.39
CA TYR A 150 3.77 17.07 -21.47
C TYR A 150 4.36 17.51 -22.82
N LYS A 151 5.32 16.75 -23.38
CA LYS A 151 5.89 17.07 -24.70
C LYS A 151 4.84 16.99 -25.82
N PHE A 152 3.96 16.00 -25.77
CA PHE A 152 2.90 15.84 -26.77
C PHE A 152 1.76 16.86 -26.61
N GLU A 153 1.49 17.29 -25.37
CA GLU A 153 0.60 18.43 -25.08
C GLU A 153 1.11 19.70 -25.77
N LYS A 154 2.40 20.04 -25.60
CA LYS A 154 3.01 21.20 -26.26
C LYS A 154 3.04 21.10 -27.78
N GLN A 155 3.03 19.89 -28.33
CA GLN A 155 2.98 19.63 -29.78
C GLN A 155 1.55 19.61 -30.34
N GLY A 156 0.52 19.76 -29.50
CA GLY A 156 -0.89 19.73 -29.91
C GLY A 156 -1.43 18.33 -30.26
N ASN A 157 -0.68 17.26 -30.00
CA ASN A 157 -1.11 15.89 -30.30
C ASN A 157 -1.88 15.27 -29.12
N ARG A 158 -3.19 15.52 -29.09
CA ARG A 158 -4.11 15.07 -28.03
C ARG A 158 -4.14 13.56 -27.85
N ASN A 159 -4.10 12.78 -28.94
CA ASN A 159 -4.19 11.32 -28.88
C ASN A 159 -2.94 10.70 -28.25
N ALA A 160 -1.76 11.22 -28.62
CA ALA A 160 -0.50 10.79 -28.02
C ALA A 160 -0.40 11.22 -26.54
N GLN A 161 -0.78 12.46 -26.22
CA GLN A 161 -0.84 12.97 -24.83
C GLN A 161 -1.70 12.06 -23.95
N ARG A 162 -2.94 11.77 -24.37
CA ARG A 162 -3.88 10.90 -23.63
C ARG A 162 -3.29 9.51 -23.40
N ARG A 163 -2.71 8.91 -24.44
CA ARG A 163 -2.10 7.57 -24.33
C ARG A 163 -0.96 7.53 -23.30
N TYR A 164 -0.08 8.53 -23.30
CA TYR A 164 1.02 8.60 -22.32
C TYR A 164 0.55 8.96 -20.91
N TYR A 165 -0.49 9.78 -20.78
CA TYR A 165 -1.11 10.09 -19.50
C TYR A 165 -1.76 8.85 -18.85
N LEU A 166 -2.48 8.04 -19.61
CA LEU A 166 -3.05 6.78 -19.10
C LEU A 166 -1.96 5.79 -18.68
N LYS A 167 -0.87 5.70 -19.45
CA LYS A 167 0.30 4.89 -19.06
C LYS A 167 0.95 5.42 -17.77
N MET A 168 1.02 6.74 -17.60
CA MET A 168 1.53 7.36 -16.36
C MET A 168 0.65 6.98 -15.16
N LEU A 169 -0.67 7.07 -15.28
CA LEU A 169 -1.60 6.70 -14.19
C LEU A 169 -1.48 5.22 -13.79
N GLY A 170 -1.33 4.32 -14.78
CA GLY A 170 -1.11 2.90 -14.52
C GLY A 170 0.20 2.63 -13.75
N GLU A 171 1.31 3.25 -14.17
CA GLU A 171 2.56 3.12 -13.41
C GLU A 171 2.47 3.74 -12.00
N ASP A 172 1.78 4.87 -11.85
CA ASP A 172 1.59 5.53 -10.55
C ASP A 172 0.82 4.62 -9.57
N GLN A 173 -0.22 3.92 -10.06
CA GLN A 173 -0.93 2.90 -9.28
C GLN A 173 0.01 1.78 -8.82
N ASP A 174 0.82 1.21 -9.74
CA ASP A 174 1.75 0.13 -9.42
C ASP A 174 2.81 0.57 -8.40
N VAL A 175 3.35 1.78 -8.57
CA VAL A 175 4.31 2.39 -7.66
C VAL A 175 3.71 2.58 -6.28
N ALA A 176 2.48 3.08 -6.20
CA ALA A 176 1.79 3.26 -4.93
C ALA A 176 1.57 1.92 -4.21
N LEU A 177 1.25 0.84 -4.93
CA LEU A 177 1.12 -0.49 -4.35
C LEU A 177 2.46 -1.02 -3.80
N LEU A 178 3.57 -0.80 -4.51
CA LEU A 178 4.90 -1.16 -4.02
C LEU A 178 5.28 -0.37 -2.76
N ARG A 179 4.95 0.93 -2.72
CA ARG A 179 5.19 1.77 -1.54
C ARG A 179 4.36 1.32 -0.34
N VAL A 180 3.09 0.97 -0.53
CA VAL A 180 2.26 0.36 0.53
C VAL A 180 2.89 -0.96 1.00
N SER A 181 3.34 -1.81 0.08
CA SER A 181 3.98 -3.09 0.43
C SER A 181 5.25 -2.87 1.24
N GLU A 182 6.13 -1.95 0.83
CA GLU A 182 7.32 -1.54 1.59
C GLU A 182 6.95 -1.05 2.99
N CYS A 183 6.03 -0.08 3.10
CA CYS A 183 5.61 0.49 4.38
C CYS A 183 5.12 -0.56 5.38
N PHE A 184 4.35 -1.57 4.95
CA PHE A 184 3.74 -2.54 5.87
C PHE A 184 4.53 -3.85 6.03
N LEU A 185 5.37 -4.22 5.07
CA LEU A 185 6.23 -5.41 5.20
C LEU A 185 7.56 -5.09 5.90
N GLU A 186 8.07 -3.87 5.76
CA GLU A 186 9.34 -3.42 6.35
C GLU A 186 9.11 -2.45 7.50
N ALA A 187 8.55 -1.28 7.20
CA ALA A 187 8.55 -0.18 8.15
C ALA A 187 7.63 -0.47 9.35
N ALA A 188 6.46 -1.09 9.18
CA ALA A 188 5.55 -1.39 10.30
C ALA A 188 6.14 -2.37 11.34
N PRO A 189 6.69 -3.55 10.97
CA PRO A 189 7.43 -4.40 11.90
C PRO A 189 8.62 -3.69 12.56
N GLN A 190 9.34 -2.85 11.80
CA GLN A 190 10.46 -2.08 12.32
C GLN A 190 10.00 -1.02 13.35
N GLN A 191 8.87 -0.34 13.10
CA GLN A 191 8.27 0.58 14.08
C GLN A 191 7.87 -0.14 15.35
N ILE A 192 7.29 -1.36 15.24
CA ILE A 192 6.98 -2.18 16.41
C ILE A 192 8.23 -2.50 17.21
N LEU A 193 9.31 -2.90 16.54
CA LEU A 193 10.60 -3.19 17.18
C LEU A 193 11.19 -1.94 17.85
N GLN A 194 11.20 -0.80 17.16
CA GLN A 194 11.72 0.47 17.69
C GLN A 194 10.95 0.94 18.93
N LEU A 195 9.62 0.90 18.89
CA LEU A 195 8.76 1.22 20.03
C LEU A 195 8.96 0.23 21.19
N THR A 196 9.09 -1.06 20.90
CA THR A 196 9.36 -2.09 21.91
C THR A 196 10.70 -1.83 22.62
N ILE A 197 11.76 -1.50 21.87
CA ILE A 197 13.07 -1.18 22.42
C ILE A 197 13.00 0.10 23.25
N LEU A 198 12.30 1.12 22.76
CA LEU A 198 12.09 2.39 23.45
C LEU A 198 11.41 2.17 24.80
N LEU A 199 10.33 1.39 24.85
CA LEU A 199 9.60 1.08 26.09
C LEU A 199 10.45 0.28 27.09
N LYS A 200 11.26 -0.66 26.60
CA LYS A 200 12.08 -1.54 27.47
C LYS A 200 13.28 -0.84 28.09
N HIS A 201 13.85 0.17 27.42
CA HIS A 201 15.07 0.85 27.87
C HIS A 201 14.82 2.32 28.24
N TYR A 202 13.57 2.70 28.48
CA TYR A 202 13.25 4.05 28.92
C TYR A 202 13.65 4.25 30.38
N HIS A 203 14.56 5.20 30.64
CA HIS A 203 15.09 5.50 31.98
C HIS A 203 14.55 6.83 32.53
N ASN A 204 13.29 7.19 32.23
CA ASN A 204 12.64 8.44 32.68
C ASN A 204 13.32 9.78 32.32
N ASP A 205 14.47 9.75 31.64
CA ASP A 205 15.15 10.95 31.15
C ASP A 205 14.71 11.32 29.74
N ILE A 206 14.19 12.53 29.59
CA ILE A 206 13.83 13.11 28.28
C ILE A 206 15.09 13.76 27.69
N ASN A 207 15.90 12.97 27.00
CA ASN A 207 17.09 13.44 26.31
C ASN A 207 16.81 13.80 24.84
N PHE A 208 17.72 14.54 24.21
CA PHE A 208 17.62 14.86 22.77
C PHE A 208 17.51 13.60 21.89
N GLU A 209 18.19 12.52 22.28
CA GLU A 209 18.10 11.22 21.61
C GLU A 209 16.68 10.62 21.65
N PHE A 210 15.99 10.75 22.79
CA PHE A 210 14.60 10.30 22.95
C PHE A 210 13.66 11.10 22.04
N ILE A 211 13.80 12.43 22.04
CA ILE A 211 12.97 13.32 21.18
C ILE A 211 13.20 12.98 19.71
N HIS A 212 14.45 12.82 19.29
CA HIS A 212 14.78 12.46 17.91
C HIS A 212 14.21 11.09 17.52
N GLN A 213 14.28 10.09 18.42
CA GLN A 213 13.71 8.77 18.17
C GLN A 213 12.18 8.82 18.04
N VAL A 214 11.49 9.54 18.93
CA VAL A 214 10.03 9.73 18.85
C VAL A 214 9.64 10.47 17.57
N ALA A 215 10.37 11.52 17.19
CA ALA A 215 10.13 12.25 15.95
C ALA A 215 10.28 11.36 14.71
N SER A 216 11.30 10.48 14.71
CA SER A 216 11.50 9.50 13.63
C SER A 216 10.34 8.50 13.53
N ILE A 217 9.87 7.96 14.67
CA ILE A 217 8.71 7.06 14.73
C ILE A 217 7.45 7.76 14.18
N VAL A 218 7.16 8.97 14.66
CA VAL A 218 6.00 9.75 14.22
C VAL A 218 6.06 10.05 12.72
N SER A 219 7.22 10.46 12.20
CA SER A 219 7.42 10.71 10.78
C SER A 219 7.17 9.46 9.93
N SER A 220 7.62 8.29 10.41
CA SER A 220 7.39 7.01 9.73
C SER A 220 5.89 6.66 9.68
N LEU A 221 5.17 6.82 10.80
CA LEU A 221 3.72 6.57 10.87
C LEU A 221 2.93 7.51 9.94
N VAL A 222 3.32 8.78 9.85
CA VAL A 222 2.74 9.74 8.90
C VAL A 222 2.99 9.30 7.46
N SER A 223 4.21 8.87 7.13
CA SER A 223 4.57 8.36 5.81
C SER A 223 3.72 7.14 5.40
N MET A 224 3.46 6.20 6.32
CA MET A 224 2.58 5.05 6.08
C MET A 224 1.14 5.47 5.77
N GLY A 225 0.58 6.40 6.57
CA GLY A 225 -0.76 6.93 6.34
C GLY A 225 -0.88 7.62 4.98
N TRP A 226 0.15 8.38 4.59
CA TRP A 226 0.22 9.05 3.30
C TRP A 226 0.33 8.07 2.14
N ALA A 227 1.17 7.04 2.26
CA ALA A 227 1.30 5.99 1.24
C ALA A 227 -0.04 5.31 0.95
N MET A 228 -0.82 5.01 1.99
CA MET A 228 -2.14 4.39 1.84
C MET A 228 -3.17 5.31 1.19
N ALA A 229 -3.21 6.58 1.60
CA ALA A 229 -4.08 7.58 0.98
C ALA A 229 -3.72 7.80 -0.51
N SER A 230 -2.41 7.86 -0.81
CA SER A 230 -1.91 7.97 -2.18
C SER A 230 -2.31 6.75 -3.01
N TYR A 231 -2.16 5.54 -2.47
CA TYR A 231 -2.59 4.30 -3.14
C TYR A 231 -4.08 4.31 -3.50
N HIS A 232 -4.95 4.65 -2.55
CA HIS A 232 -6.39 4.72 -2.83
C HIS A 232 -6.75 5.80 -3.86
N ARG A 233 -6.03 6.93 -3.85
CA ARG A 233 -6.19 7.97 -4.86
C ARG A 233 -5.72 7.49 -6.24
N SER A 234 -4.52 6.90 -6.34
CA SER A 234 -3.93 6.43 -7.60
C SER A 234 -4.75 5.30 -8.23
N ILE A 235 -5.23 4.33 -7.44
CA ILE A 235 -6.15 3.28 -7.93
C ILE A 235 -7.41 3.89 -8.53
N ARG A 236 -7.97 4.90 -7.88
CA ARG A 236 -9.23 5.48 -8.35
C ARG A 236 -9.03 6.34 -9.59
N LEU A 237 -7.93 7.09 -9.65
CA LEU A 237 -7.56 7.88 -10.83
C LEU A 237 -7.30 6.99 -12.06
N ALA A 238 -6.76 5.78 -11.86
CA ALA A 238 -6.57 4.83 -12.93
C ALA A 238 -7.89 4.23 -13.44
N GLN A 239 -8.95 4.20 -12.62
CA GLN A 239 -10.29 3.73 -12.99
C GLN A 239 -11.09 4.86 -13.66
N GLN A 240 -11.13 4.86 -15.00
CA GLN A 240 -11.84 5.89 -15.79
C GLN A 240 -13.34 5.98 -15.49
N ASP A 241 -13.94 4.89 -14.98
CA ASP A 241 -15.38 4.82 -14.68
C ASP A 241 -15.75 5.43 -13.31
N LYS A 242 -14.77 5.87 -12.50
CA LYS A 242 -15.02 6.37 -11.14
C LYS A 242 -14.66 7.85 -11.01
N LEU A 243 -15.55 8.63 -10.39
CA LEU A 243 -15.30 10.04 -10.06
C LEU A 243 -14.10 10.22 -9.13
N ASN A 244 -13.32 11.28 -9.35
CA ASN A 244 -12.16 11.62 -8.53
C ASN A 244 -12.52 11.96 -7.08
N ILE A 245 -11.62 11.62 -6.14
CA ILE A 245 -11.76 11.99 -4.73
C ILE A 245 -11.40 13.47 -4.57
N GLY A 246 -12.27 14.24 -3.91
CA GLY A 246 -11.97 15.61 -3.53
C GLY A 246 -10.90 15.68 -2.44
N ILE A 247 -10.27 16.86 -2.26
CA ILE A 247 -9.20 17.08 -1.26
C ILE A 247 -9.65 16.67 0.15
N THR A 248 -10.88 17.03 0.55
CA THR A 248 -11.46 16.63 1.85
C THR A 248 -11.58 15.11 2.01
N GLY A 249 -11.93 14.41 0.94
CA GLY A 249 -11.99 12.95 0.94
C GLY A 249 -10.61 12.33 1.12
N THR A 250 -9.58 12.88 0.47
CA THR A 250 -8.19 12.45 0.65
C THR A 250 -7.70 12.67 2.09
N ILE A 251 -8.04 13.81 2.71
CA ILE A 251 -7.69 14.09 4.10
C ILE A 251 -8.37 13.09 5.05
N LEU A 252 -9.64 12.77 4.83
CA LEU A 252 -10.35 11.77 5.64
C LEU A 252 -9.80 10.35 5.46
N GLN A 253 -9.42 9.97 4.23
CA GLN A 253 -8.75 8.69 3.98
C GLN A 253 -7.39 8.62 4.68
N PHE A 254 -6.59 9.69 4.60
CA PHE A 254 -5.34 9.81 5.34
C PHE A 254 -5.57 9.64 6.84
N LEU A 255 -6.51 10.40 7.42
CA LEU A 255 -6.82 10.34 8.85
C LEU A 255 -7.29 8.95 9.27
N TRP A 256 -8.17 8.34 8.49
CA TRP A 256 -8.64 6.97 8.72
C TRP A 256 -7.47 5.99 8.82
N HIS A 257 -6.66 5.90 7.77
CA HIS A 257 -5.56 4.93 7.72
C HIS A 257 -4.44 5.23 8.71
N PHE A 258 -4.09 6.52 8.89
CA PHE A 258 -3.10 6.94 9.88
C PHE A 258 -3.53 6.52 11.28
N CYS A 259 -4.74 6.90 11.71
CA CYS A 259 -5.18 6.67 13.08
C CYS A 259 -5.38 5.18 13.40
N THR A 260 -5.90 4.37 12.46
CA THR A 260 -5.99 2.91 12.66
C THR A 260 -4.61 2.25 12.74
N THR A 261 -3.66 2.71 11.92
CA THR A 261 -2.29 2.16 11.90
C THR A 261 -1.53 2.51 13.18
N VAL A 262 -1.63 3.75 13.65
CA VAL A 262 -1.02 4.20 14.91
C VAL A 262 -1.50 3.35 16.08
N SER A 263 -2.82 3.21 16.23
CA SER A 263 -3.41 2.39 17.29
C SER A 263 -2.93 0.94 17.23
N ARG A 264 -2.90 0.35 16.03
CA ARG A 264 -2.51 -1.04 15.83
C ARG A 264 -1.05 -1.29 16.15
N ILE A 265 -0.14 -0.44 15.65
CA ILE A 265 1.30 -0.55 15.90
C ILE A 265 1.57 -0.37 17.39
N LEU A 266 1.00 0.65 18.03
CA LEU A 266 1.18 0.87 19.47
C LEU A 266 0.67 -0.29 20.31
N SER A 267 -0.53 -0.82 20.01
CA SER A 267 -1.11 -1.96 20.73
C SER A 267 -0.22 -3.21 20.65
N LEU A 268 0.34 -3.49 19.46
CA LEU A 268 1.29 -4.59 19.28
C LEU A 268 2.63 -4.32 19.99
N SER A 269 3.12 -3.08 19.97
CA SER A 269 4.37 -2.71 20.66
C SER A 269 4.30 -2.82 22.17
N VAL A 270 3.20 -2.40 22.80
CA VAL A 270 3.08 -2.46 24.26
C VAL A 270 3.06 -3.91 24.75
N VAL A 271 2.32 -4.80 24.10
CA VAL A 271 2.32 -6.23 24.46
C VAL A 271 3.64 -6.92 24.09
N ALA A 272 4.28 -6.53 22.97
CA ALA A 272 5.60 -7.04 22.58
C ALA A 272 6.71 -6.64 23.58
N SER A 273 6.56 -5.50 24.27
CA SER A 273 7.52 -5.07 25.31
C SER A 273 7.57 -6.00 26.51
N MET A 274 6.46 -6.66 26.83
CA MET A 274 6.36 -7.62 27.93
C MET A 274 6.63 -9.06 27.43
N TRP A 275 6.00 -9.44 26.33
CA TRP A 275 5.96 -10.80 25.82
C TRP A 275 6.20 -10.85 24.31
N PRO A 276 7.45 -10.64 23.85
CA PRO A 276 7.75 -10.53 22.42
C PRO A 276 7.45 -11.82 21.65
N LEU A 277 7.74 -12.99 22.24
CA LEU A 277 7.49 -14.29 21.60
C LEU A 277 5.99 -14.58 21.43
N TYR A 278 5.18 -14.36 22.47
CA TYR A 278 3.74 -14.59 22.39
C TYR A 278 3.06 -13.59 21.43
N THR A 279 3.53 -12.35 21.41
CA THR A 279 3.06 -11.35 20.44
C THR A 279 3.37 -11.78 19.01
N ALA A 280 4.59 -12.27 18.75
CA ALA A 280 4.96 -12.79 17.43
C ALA A 280 4.08 -13.98 17.01
N ILE A 281 3.79 -14.91 17.92
CA ILE A 281 2.88 -16.04 17.67
C ILE A 281 1.47 -15.53 17.33
N GLY A 282 0.96 -14.54 18.08
CA GLY A 282 -0.33 -13.91 17.81
C GLY A 282 -0.39 -13.26 16.43
N CYS A 283 0.64 -12.50 16.05
CA CYS A 283 0.75 -11.92 14.71
C CYS A 283 0.79 -12.98 13.61
N ILE A 284 1.52 -14.09 13.80
CA ILE A 284 1.57 -15.20 12.84
C ILE A 284 0.20 -15.87 12.71
N PHE A 285 -0.51 -16.08 13.83
CA PHE A 285 -1.86 -16.64 13.79
C PHE A 285 -2.83 -15.73 13.03
N HIS A 286 -2.86 -14.43 13.35
CA HIS A 286 -3.65 -13.45 12.63
C HIS A 286 -3.32 -13.42 11.14
N TRP A 287 -2.02 -13.45 10.79
CA TRP A 287 -1.55 -13.50 9.41
C TRP A 287 -2.07 -14.71 8.66
N ILE A 288 -2.01 -15.90 9.27
CA ILE A 288 -2.53 -17.14 8.66
C ILE A 288 -4.04 -17.02 8.45
N CYS A 289 -4.79 -16.52 9.44
CA CYS A 289 -6.23 -16.30 9.32
C CYS A 289 -6.58 -15.34 8.18
N MET A 290 -5.90 -14.18 8.09
CA MET A 290 -6.11 -13.21 7.02
C MET A 290 -5.73 -13.77 5.65
N THR A 291 -4.63 -14.52 5.57
CA THR A 291 -4.21 -15.19 4.33
C THR A 291 -5.24 -16.21 3.86
N ILE A 292 -5.76 -17.05 4.77
CA ILE A 292 -6.81 -18.03 4.45
C ILE A 292 -8.06 -17.31 3.96
N TRP A 293 -8.47 -16.23 4.62
CA TRP A 293 -9.62 -15.44 4.20
C TRP A 293 -9.42 -14.89 2.78
N ILE A 294 -8.27 -14.29 2.50
CA ILE A 294 -7.93 -13.78 1.16
C ILE A 294 -7.94 -14.90 0.11
N ILE A 295 -7.41 -16.08 0.43
CA ILE A 295 -7.40 -17.23 -0.48
C ILE A 295 -8.83 -17.71 -0.78
N ILE A 296 -9.74 -17.69 0.20
CA ILE A 296 -11.16 -18.06 0.00
C ILE A 296 -11.86 -17.04 -0.91
N ASP A 297 -11.53 -15.76 -0.76
CA ASP A 297 -12.09 -14.64 -1.55
C ASP A 297 -11.29 -14.35 -2.85
N SER A 298 -10.34 -15.22 -3.21
CA SER A 298 -9.24 -14.97 -4.17
C SER A 298 -9.60 -14.74 -5.64
N ARG A 299 -10.89 -14.55 -5.98
CA ARG A 299 -11.32 -14.35 -7.38
C ARG A 299 -10.58 -13.19 -8.07
N GLY A 300 -10.25 -12.11 -7.36
CA GLY A 300 -9.47 -10.99 -7.92
C GLY A 300 -7.96 -11.23 -8.00
N ILE A 301 -7.36 -11.87 -6.99
CA ILE A 301 -5.89 -12.12 -6.96
C ILE A 301 -5.49 -13.19 -7.99
N LEU A 302 -6.36 -14.16 -8.23
CA LEU A 302 -6.16 -15.15 -9.27
C LEU A 302 -6.06 -14.52 -10.65
N GLU A 303 -6.88 -13.50 -10.93
CA GLU A 303 -6.86 -12.78 -12.20
C GLU A 303 -5.54 -12.00 -12.40
N PHE A 304 -5.06 -11.32 -11.35
CA PHE A 304 -3.75 -10.66 -11.40
C PHE A 304 -2.60 -11.63 -11.71
N CYS A 305 -2.68 -12.87 -11.22
CA CYS A 305 -1.65 -13.88 -11.44
C CYS A 305 -1.86 -14.71 -12.72
N ARG A 306 -2.98 -14.52 -13.41
CA ARG A 306 -3.34 -15.24 -14.64
C ARG A 306 -2.58 -14.68 -15.83
N ASN A 307 -2.16 -15.55 -16.74
CA ASN A 307 -1.51 -15.12 -17.95
C ASN A 307 -2.55 -14.59 -18.96
N SER A 308 -2.37 -13.37 -19.46
CA SER A 308 -3.29 -12.68 -20.38
C SER A 308 -3.54 -13.43 -21.70
N ASN A 309 -2.66 -14.35 -22.10
CA ASN A 309 -2.82 -15.16 -23.32
C ASN A 309 -3.69 -16.43 -23.10
N HIS A 310 -4.28 -16.59 -21.91
CA HIS A 310 -5.12 -17.74 -21.58
C HIS A 310 -6.60 -17.35 -21.57
N ALA A 311 -7.45 -18.11 -22.26
CA ALA A 311 -8.87 -17.82 -22.34
C ALA A 311 -9.51 -17.80 -20.93
N PRO A 312 -10.41 -16.84 -20.63
CA PRO A 312 -11.05 -16.67 -19.31
C PRO A 312 -11.88 -17.88 -18.86
N HIS A 313 -12.22 -18.78 -19.78
CA HIS A 313 -13.01 -19.98 -19.50
C HIS A 313 -12.17 -21.24 -19.19
N CYS A 314 -10.84 -21.16 -19.29
CA CYS A 314 -9.97 -22.30 -18.99
C CYS A 314 -9.49 -22.26 -17.53
N SER A 315 -9.31 -23.44 -16.93
CA SER A 315 -8.83 -23.57 -15.56
C SER A 315 -7.41 -23.00 -15.41
N PRO A 316 -7.12 -22.27 -14.31
CA PRO A 316 -5.82 -21.66 -14.09
C PRO A 316 -4.74 -22.74 -13.99
N LYS A 317 -3.57 -22.47 -14.57
CA LYS A 317 -2.44 -23.39 -14.45
C LYS A 317 -1.96 -23.44 -13.00
N ILE A 318 -1.40 -24.58 -12.59
CA ILE A 318 -0.80 -24.77 -11.25
C ILE A 318 0.16 -23.63 -10.90
N LYS A 319 0.95 -23.18 -11.88
CA LYS A 319 1.90 -22.08 -11.72
C LYS A 319 1.23 -20.75 -11.35
N GLU A 320 0.10 -20.43 -11.97
CA GLU A 320 -0.67 -19.20 -11.72
C GLU A 320 -1.33 -19.25 -10.33
N ARG A 321 -1.82 -20.43 -9.95
CA ARG A 321 -2.35 -20.68 -8.61
C ARG A 321 -1.29 -20.50 -7.53
N ILE A 322 -0.07 -20.99 -7.76
CA ILE A 322 1.07 -20.78 -6.84
C ILE A 322 1.37 -19.28 -6.67
N TYR A 323 1.43 -18.50 -7.76
CA TYR A 323 1.67 -17.06 -7.64
C TYR A 323 0.55 -16.31 -6.93
N SER A 324 -0.70 -16.70 -7.19
CA SER A 324 -1.87 -16.15 -6.50
C SER A 324 -1.82 -16.41 -5.00
N VAL A 325 -1.43 -17.61 -4.59
CA VAL A 325 -1.21 -17.96 -3.18
C VAL A 325 -0.06 -17.15 -2.59
N LEU A 326 1.09 -17.06 -3.27
CA LEU A 326 2.23 -16.26 -2.79
C LEU A 326 1.88 -14.78 -2.62
N PHE A 327 1.13 -14.20 -3.55
CA PHE A 327 0.65 -12.82 -3.43
C PHE A 327 -0.33 -12.67 -2.27
N SER A 328 -1.25 -13.63 -2.10
CA SER A 328 -2.20 -13.65 -0.98
C SER A 328 -1.48 -13.72 0.38
N ILE A 329 -0.37 -14.46 0.47
CA ILE A 329 0.47 -14.53 1.68
C ILE A 329 1.07 -13.15 1.99
N VAL A 330 1.59 -12.44 0.97
CA VAL A 330 2.14 -11.09 1.14
C VAL A 330 1.07 -10.10 1.59
N ILE A 331 -0.08 -10.08 0.90
CA ILE A 331 -1.19 -9.21 1.27
C ILE A 331 -1.72 -9.57 2.66
N GLY A 332 -1.72 -10.85 3.04
CA GLY A 332 -2.04 -11.30 4.38
C GLY A 332 -1.15 -10.69 5.46
N VAL A 333 0.15 -10.51 5.20
CA VAL A 333 1.05 -9.82 6.15
C VAL A 333 0.62 -8.36 6.31
N ILE A 334 0.31 -7.68 5.20
CA ILE A 334 -0.19 -6.30 5.24
C ILE A 334 -1.48 -6.21 6.07
N HIS A 335 -2.37 -7.20 5.96
CA HIS A 335 -3.61 -7.31 6.75
C HIS A 335 -3.41 -7.45 8.25
N VAL A 336 -2.22 -7.82 8.74
CA VAL A 336 -1.93 -7.76 10.18
C VAL A 336 -2.01 -6.32 10.71
N PHE A 337 -1.67 -5.34 9.87
CA PHE A 337 -1.58 -3.93 10.25
C PHE A 337 -2.72 -3.10 9.70
N ILE A 338 -3.11 -3.32 8.45
CA ILE A 338 -4.08 -2.49 7.74
C ILE A 338 -4.88 -3.29 6.71
N TYR A 339 -6.15 -2.94 6.55
CA TYR A 339 -6.98 -3.52 5.50
C TYR A 339 -6.55 -2.99 4.13
N LEU A 340 -6.17 -3.89 3.22
CA LEU A 340 -5.89 -3.54 1.83
C LEU A 340 -6.88 -4.26 0.92
N ASN A 341 -7.83 -3.53 0.36
CA ASN A 341 -8.82 -4.15 -0.52
C ASN A 341 -8.19 -4.55 -1.86
N THR A 342 -8.15 -5.85 -2.15
CA THR A 342 -7.61 -6.40 -3.41
C THR A 342 -8.68 -6.90 -4.38
N VAL A 343 -9.96 -6.90 -3.97
CA VAL A 343 -11.09 -7.38 -4.80
C VAL A 343 -12.25 -6.38 -4.81
N ASP A 344 -12.76 -6.03 -6.00
CA ASP A 344 -13.94 -5.17 -6.14
C ASP A 344 -15.18 -5.99 -5.76
N GLY A 345 -15.93 -5.55 -4.75
CA GLY A 345 -17.09 -6.26 -4.22
C GLY A 345 -17.74 -5.50 -3.07
N SER A 346 -18.71 -6.11 -2.39
CA SER A 346 -19.31 -5.51 -1.19
C SER A 346 -18.26 -5.39 -0.10
N THR A 347 -17.68 -4.21 0.04
CA THR A 347 -16.58 -3.94 0.97
C THR A 347 -17.06 -3.74 2.40
N PHE A 348 -18.33 -3.37 2.60
CA PHE A 348 -18.87 -3.02 3.92
C PHE A 348 -18.69 -4.13 4.96
N LEU A 349 -19.21 -5.33 4.72
CA LEU A 349 -19.09 -6.45 5.66
C LEU A 349 -17.63 -6.87 5.90
N LYS A 350 -16.79 -6.77 4.87
CA LYS A 350 -15.36 -7.08 4.99
C LYS A 350 -14.65 -6.08 5.90
N HIS A 351 -14.93 -4.79 5.74
CA HIS A 351 -14.40 -3.74 6.63
C HIS A 351 -14.88 -3.93 8.06
N VAL A 352 -16.19 -4.17 8.26
CA VAL A 352 -16.76 -4.39 9.60
C VAL A 352 -16.08 -5.57 10.29
N PHE A 353 -15.99 -6.73 9.64
CA PHE A 353 -15.37 -7.90 10.25
C PHE A 353 -13.88 -7.68 10.54
N PHE A 354 -13.13 -7.10 9.60
CA PHE A 354 -11.70 -6.81 9.78
C PHE A 354 -11.46 -5.88 10.97
N TYR A 355 -12.17 -4.74 11.03
CA TYR A 355 -11.96 -3.76 12.09
C TYR A 355 -12.47 -4.26 13.45
N ILE A 356 -13.49 -5.10 13.50
CA ILE A 356 -13.90 -5.74 14.77
C ILE A 356 -12.78 -6.64 15.31
N ILE A 357 -12.18 -7.49 14.47
CA ILE A 357 -11.06 -8.33 14.89
C ILE A 357 -9.90 -7.48 15.41
N CYS A 358 -9.47 -6.48 14.62
CA CYS A 358 -8.37 -5.61 15.03
C CYS A 358 -8.69 -4.83 16.31
N PHE A 359 -9.92 -4.38 16.50
CA PHE A 359 -10.33 -3.67 17.70
C PHE A 359 -10.27 -4.57 18.94
N VAL A 360 -10.80 -5.79 18.85
CA VAL A 360 -10.74 -6.78 19.94
C VAL A 360 -9.29 -7.12 20.29
N GLU A 361 -8.44 -7.33 19.30
CA GLU A 361 -7.01 -7.59 19.51
C GLU A 361 -6.29 -6.39 20.15
N ASN A 362 -6.60 -5.15 19.73
CA ASN A 362 -5.99 -3.96 20.31
C ASN A 362 -6.42 -3.75 21.77
N ILE A 363 -7.71 -3.97 22.07
CA ILE A 363 -8.25 -3.90 23.44
C ILE A 363 -7.63 -4.98 24.32
N THR A 364 -7.55 -6.21 23.83
CA THR A 364 -6.95 -7.33 24.60
C THR A 364 -5.46 -7.11 24.83
N ALA A 365 -4.70 -6.66 23.82
CA ALA A 365 -3.29 -6.30 23.98
C ALA A 365 -3.09 -5.19 25.01
N THR A 366 -3.90 -4.13 24.96
CA THR A 366 -3.86 -3.02 25.91
C THR A 366 -4.23 -3.48 27.32
N ALA A 367 -5.28 -4.29 27.47
CA ALA A 367 -5.72 -4.82 28.76
C ALA A 367 -4.67 -5.73 29.40
N PHE A 368 -4.05 -6.61 28.62
CA PHE A 368 -2.95 -7.44 29.08
C PHE A 368 -1.76 -6.61 29.53
N TRP A 369 -1.42 -5.56 28.79
CA TRP A 369 -0.34 -4.65 29.17
C TRP A 369 -0.66 -3.92 30.48
N ILE A 370 -1.88 -3.40 30.67
CA ILE A 370 -2.31 -2.75 31.92
C ILE A 370 -2.18 -3.71 33.11
N TYR A 371 -2.65 -4.94 32.96
CA TYR A 371 -2.63 -5.92 34.04
C TYR A 371 -1.21 -6.37 34.40
N ALA A 372 -0.38 -6.65 33.39
CA ALA A 372 0.95 -7.23 33.57
C ALA A 372 2.05 -6.21 33.85
N SER A 373 1.82 -4.92 33.60
CA SER A 373 2.83 -3.87 33.83
C SER A 373 3.21 -3.75 35.31
N SER A 374 4.50 -3.54 35.56
CA SER A 374 5.03 -3.25 36.90
C SER A 374 4.52 -1.91 37.45
N ASP A 375 4.59 -1.72 38.76
CA ASP A 375 4.16 -0.47 39.40
C ASP A 375 5.00 0.73 38.94
N GLU A 376 6.27 0.53 38.61
CA GLU A 376 7.14 1.56 38.01
C GLU A 376 6.61 2.06 36.66
N VAL A 377 6.20 1.13 35.79
CA VAL A 377 5.60 1.48 34.48
C VAL A 377 4.25 2.15 34.69
N LYS A 378 3.42 1.65 35.60
CA LYS A 378 2.10 2.24 35.91
C LYS A 378 2.17 3.66 36.45
N ASN A 379 3.20 3.97 37.23
CA ASN A 379 3.44 5.31 37.79
C ASN A 379 4.12 6.27 36.81
N SER A 380 4.54 5.80 35.63
CA SER A 380 5.21 6.62 34.63
C SER A 380 4.25 7.52 33.85
N TRP A 381 4.70 8.71 33.45
CA TRP A 381 3.87 9.71 32.75
C TRP A 381 3.27 9.20 31.42
N TYR A 382 4.00 8.32 30.73
CA TYR A 382 3.58 7.78 29.43
C TYR A 382 2.55 6.66 29.54
N PHE A 383 2.29 6.11 30.73
CA PHE A 383 1.38 4.98 30.91
C PHE A 383 -0.04 5.29 30.43
N ASN A 384 -0.63 6.34 31.01
CA ASN A 384 -1.97 6.80 30.63
C ASN A 384 -2.03 7.26 29.17
N LEU A 385 -0.95 7.91 28.69
CA LEU A 385 -0.84 8.36 27.31
C LEU A 385 -0.90 7.18 26.32
N LEU A 386 -0.16 6.10 26.58
CA LEU A 386 -0.15 4.93 25.70
C LEU A 386 -1.49 4.20 25.69
N ILE A 387 -2.19 4.10 26.83
CA ILE A 387 -3.55 3.52 26.87
C ILE A 387 -4.49 4.31 25.95
N VAL A 388 -4.47 5.64 26.06
CA VAL A 388 -5.28 6.52 25.22
C VAL A 388 -4.90 6.37 23.74
N LEU A 389 -3.60 6.37 23.42
CA LEU A 389 -3.10 6.24 22.04
C LEU A 389 -3.32 4.85 21.43
N CYS A 390 -3.47 3.79 22.25
CA CYS A 390 -3.81 2.46 21.75
C CYS A 390 -5.28 2.38 21.30
N ILE A 391 -6.20 3.10 21.94
CA ILE A 391 -7.65 2.94 21.70
C ILE A 391 -8.29 4.11 20.94
N VAL A 392 -8.03 5.36 21.37
CA VAL A 392 -8.71 6.54 20.83
C VAL A 392 -8.42 6.77 19.35
N PRO A 393 -7.17 6.64 18.86
CA PRO A 393 -6.91 6.73 17.42
C PRO A 393 -7.68 5.68 16.61
N PHE A 394 -7.90 4.47 17.13
CA PHE A 394 -8.71 3.48 16.41
C PHE A 394 -10.14 4.01 16.17
N LEU A 395 -10.79 4.49 17.23
CA LEU A 395 -12.15 5.03 17.16
C LEU A 395 -12.23 6.27 16.25
N LEU A 396 -11.22 7.14 16.31
CA LEU A 396 -11.11 8.30 15.42
C LEU A 396 -10.97 7.85 13.95
N GLY A 397 -10.17 6.82 13.69
CA GLY A 397 -10.00 6.25 12.37
C GLY A 397 -11.30 5.65 11.80
N ILE A 398 -12.04 4.90 12.62
CA ILE A 398 -13.37 4.37 12.24
C ILE A 398 -14.38 5.48 12.01
N THR A 399 -14.33 6.55 12.80
CA THR A 399 -15.18 7.74 12.61
C THR A 399 -14.87 8.41 11.28
N ALA A 400 -13.59 8.64 10.97
CA ALA A 400 -13.13 9.20 9.71
C ALA A 400 -13.55 8.34 8.51
N MET A 401 -13.45 7.01 8.63
CA MET A 401 -13.96 6.05 7.63
C MET A 401 -15.47 6.21 7.41
N THR A 402 -16.24 6.24 8.49
CA THR A 402 -17.71 6.36 8.43
C THR A 402 -18.13 7.67 7.78
N VAL A 403 -17.49 8.78 8.14
CA VAL A 403 -17.73 10.10 7.54
C VAL A 403 -17.32 10.12 6.06
N TYR A 404 -16.18 9.52 5.72
CA TYR A 404 -15.73 9.38 4.33
C TYR A 404 -16.78 8.63 3.50
N TYR A 405 -17.21 7.45 3.93
CA TYR A 405 -18.18 6.65 3.19
C TYR A 405 -19.59 7.23 3.19
N GLY A 406 -20.00 7.90 4.27
CA GLY A 406 -21.35 8.45 4.44
C GLY A 406 -21.59 9.80 3.78
N VAL A 407 -20.54 10.63 3.58
CA VAL A 407 -20.71 12.01 3.07
C VAL A 407 -19.83 12.29 1.86
N PHE A 408 -18.57 11.85 1.89
CA PHE A 408 -17.56 12.27 0.91
C PHE A 408 -17.28 11.22 -0.16
N HIS A 409 -17.93 10.05 -0.09
CA HIS A 409 -17.75 9.02 -1.09
C HIS A 409 -18.40 9.46 -2.41
N PRO A 410 -17.64 9.53 -3.52
CA PRO A 410 -18.14 10.08 -4.78
C PRO A 410 -19.36 9.36 -5.38
N SER A 411 -19.66 8.12 -4.98
CA SER A 411 -20.89 7.43 -5.41
C SER A 411 -22.16 8.10 -4.87
N LEU A 412 -22.12 8.70 -3.67
CA LEU A 412 -23.24 9.43 -3.08
C LEU A 412 -23.45 10.78 -3.77
N LYS A 413 -22.36 11.44 -4.18
CA LYS A 413 -22.43 12.71 -4.92
C LYS A 413 -23.15 12.54 -6.27
N HIS A 414 -22.97 11.39 -6.93
CA HIS A 414 -23.69 11.08 -8.17
C HIS A 414 -25.19 10.85 -7.93
N GLN A 415 -25.58 10.11 -6.89
CA GLN A 415 -26.99 9.89 -6.53
C GLN A 415 -27.70 11.20 -6.15
N ASN A 416 -27.04 12.06 -5.38
CA ASN A 416 -27.60 13.35 -4.99
C ASN A 416 -27.73 14.30 -6.19
N CYS A 417 -26.73 14.36 -7.08
CA CYS A 417 -26.81 15.14 -8.33
C CYS A 417 -27.91 14.64 -9.28
N ALA A 418 -28.12 13.31 -9.36
CA ALA A 418 -29.18 12.73 -10.17
C ALA A 418 -30.58 13.04 -9.62
N ASN A 419 -30.77 13.01 -8.29
CA ASN A 419 -32.03 13.34 -7.64
C ASN A 419 -32.38 14.84 -7.68
N THR A 420 -31.40 15.75 -7.82
CA THR A 420 -31.67 17.20 -8.02
C THR A 420 -31.96 17.59 -9.48
N ARG A 421 -31.85 16.66 -10.44
CA ARG A 421 -32.16 16.90 -11.87
C ARG A 421 -33.49 16.27 -12.32
N VAL A 422 -34.22 15.65 -11.39
CA VAL A 422 -35.63 15.22 -11.55
C VAL A 422 -36.48 16.22 -10.79
#